data_AF-A0A954H488-F1
#
_entry.id   AF-A0A954H488-F1
#
_cell.length_a   1.000
_cell.length_b   1.000
_cell.length_c   1.000
_cell.angle_alpha   90.00
_cell.angle_beta   90.00
_cell.angle_gamma   90.00
#
_symmetry.space_group_name_H-M   'P 1'
#
loop_
_entity.id
_entity.type
_entity.pdbx_description
1 polymer ?
#
loop_
_entity_poly.entity_id
_entity_poly.type
_entity_poly.pdbx_seq_one_letter_code
_entity_poly.pdbx_strand_id
1 'polypeptide(L)'
;MFQFLLEEGVRPGELMPIEEDSRGSYILNSKDLCLLPKLDEYLRLGVDSFKVEGRGKSVYYVAVVARAYRKAMDAWAADPDNWDPKPFMDELDRVPSRGYTLAFHDGQLTNLAHGYQHTGQVSDAVFAGYICEYTDDGFLVDVRNRLDPGDVLEFVLPGENIQSSFYDVRLRLYEFELEGKPDPVEVVHPGQPRKLKIRWAQFEQEDQATLPARMPLLTVIRKEKPLTETEAARLRLDKTARRMELSGSSCCGDNTSCGSGDSSCGSASPDLQLYQLQQVKLSEARDAENAPSEPKSLRTGNPGCCGRGCNGCLVFWHDPAYAKGRELMQQKKIGEMLNHNALRETVGGRP
;
A
#
# COMPACT_ATOMS: atom_id res chain seq x y z
N MET A 1 36.20 -19.45 -10.77
CA MET A 1 34.76 -19.25 -10.57
C MET A 1 34.63 -18.26 -9.43
N PHE A 2 34.19 -17.04 -9.71
CA PHE A 2 34.03 -16.01 -8.69
C PHE A 2 32.66 -16.20 -8.04
N GLN A 3 32.59 -16.14 -6.71
CA GLN A 3 31.33 -16.16 -5.98
C GLN A 3 31.05 -14.73 -5.54
N PHE A 4 29.99 -14.15 -6.09
CA PHE A 4 29.52 -12.83 -5.67
C PHE A 4 28.51 -13.01 -4.54
N LEU A 5 28.72 -12.29 -3.45
CA LEU A 5 27.87 -12.33 -2.26
C LEU A 5 27.33 -10.92 -2.03
N LEU A 6 26.03 -10.81 -1.79
CA LEU A 6 25.38 -9.56 -1.44
C LEU A 6 25.31 -9.45 0.09
N GLU A 7 25.75 -8.31 0.61
CA GLU A 7 25.64 -7.95 2.03
C GLU A 7 24.73 -6.72 2.16
N GLU A 8 23.71 -6.83 3.00
CA GLU A 8 22.84 -5.69 3.32
C GLU A 8 23.44 -4.89 4.48
N GLY A 9 23.47 -3.55 4.38
CA GLY A 9 24.02 -2.69 5.45
C GLY A 9 23.31 -2.80 6.82
N VAL A 10 22.09 -3.36 6.84
CA VAL A 10 21.29 -3.60 8.06
C VAL A 10 21.45 -5.01 8.63
N ARG A 11 22.13 -5.92 7.91
CA ARG A 11 22.42 -7.32 8.32
C ARG A 11 23.88 -7.68 8.02
N PRO A 12 24.84 -7.03 8.70
CA PRO A 12 26.25 -7.29 8.47
C PRO A 12 26.62 -8.74 8.81
N GLY A 13 27.36 -9.39 7.92
CA GLY A 13 27.78 -10.80 8.02
C GLY A 13 26.77 -11.83 7.50
N GLU A 14 25.54 -11.44 7.15
CA GLU A 14 24.58 -12.32 6.47
C GLU A 14 24.75 -12.25 4.95
N LEU A 15 25.77 -12.96 4.46
CA LEU A 15 26.12 -12.98 3.04
C LEU A 15 25.14 -13.85 2.23
N MET A 16 24.44 -13.25 1.28
CA MET A 16 23.52 -13.95 0.37
C MET A 16 24.20 -14.23 -0.98
N PRO A 17 24.16 -15.47 -1.49
CA PRO A 17 24.74 -15.78 -2.79
C PRO A 17 23.97 -15.09 -3.92
N ILE A 18 24.70 -14.43 -4.82
CA ILE A 18 24.17 -14.01 -6.11
C ILE A 18 24.32 -15.19 -7.06
N GLU A 19 23.18 -15.75 -7.47
CA GLU A 19 23.15 -16.81 -8.48
C GLU A 19 23.02 -16.18 -9.86
N GLU A 20 23.82 -16.67 -10.81
CA GLU A 20 23.76 -16.30 -12.22
C GLU A 20 23.69 -17.59 -13.05
N ASP A 21 22.68 -17.66 -13.91
CA ASP A 21 22.56 -18.73 -14.91
C ASP A 21 22.50 -18.13 -16.32
N SER A 22 22.26 -18.97 -17.34
CA SER A 22 22.16 -18.51 -18.73
C SER A 22 21.04 -17.50 -19.01
N ARG A 23 20.20 -17.19 -18.01
CA ARG A 23 19.08 -16.24 -18.06
C ARG A 23 19.36 -14.96 -17.25
N GLY A 24 20.51 -14.85 -16.58
CA GLY A 24 20.99 -13.66 -15.88
C GLY A 24 21.20 -13.85 -14.37
N SER A 25 21.57 -12.76 -13.68
CA SER A 25 21.81 -12.73 -12.24
C SER A 25 20.53 -12.37 -11.46
N TYR A 26 20.21 -13.15 -10.43
CA TYR A 26 19.02 -12.94 -9.60
C TYR A 26 19.37 -12.07 -8.39
N ILE A 27 19.16 -10.76 -8.50
CA ILE A 27 19.44 -9.81 -7.41
C ILE A 27 18.12 -9.31 -6.79
N LEU A 28 18.13 -9.25 -5.47
CA LEU A 28 17.00 -9.11 -4.56
C LEU A 28 16.03 -7.95 -4.91
N ASN A 29 14.74 -8.26 -4.82
CA ASN A 29 13.57 -7.36 -4.91
C ASN A 29 13.13 -6.95 -6.34
N SER A 30 12.67 -7.93 -7.11
CA SER A 30 11.89 -7.67 -8.32
C SER A 30 10.51 -7.08 -7.99
N LYS A 31 10.03 -6.21 -8.89
CA LYS A 31 8.62 -5.78 -8.94
C LYS A 31 7.71 -6.98 -9.20
N ASP A 32 6.42 -6.80 -8.97
CA ASP A 32 5.44 -7.86 -9.17
C ASP A 32 5.23 -8.10 -10.69
N LEU A 33 5.32 -9.35 -11.14
CA LEU A 33 5.03 -9.72 -12.53
C LEU A 33 3.57 -9.38 -12.87
N CYS A 34 3.35 -8.63 -13.95
CA CYS A 34 2.02 -8.36 -14.46
C CYS A 34 2.01 -8.30 -15.99
N LEU A 35 1.38 -9.31 -16.60
CA LEU A 35 1.28 -9.45 -18.06
C LEU A 35 -0.06 -8.96 -18.61
N LEU A 36 -0.89 -8.32 -17.79
CA LEU A 36 -2.16 -7.74 -18.24
C LEU A 36 -1.99 -6.81 -19.44
N PRO A 37 -0.95 -5.94 -19.54
CA PRO A 37 -0.74 -5.12 -20.74
C PRO A 37 -0.44 -5.92 -22.03
N LYS A 38 -0.04 -7.19 -21.88
CA LYS A 38 0.34 -8.12 -22.95
C LYS A 38 -0.67 -9.26 -23.10
N LEU A 39 -1.83 -9.15 -22.45
CA LEU A 39 -2.79 -10.26 -22.35
C LEU A 39 -3.34 -10.65 -23.72
N ASP A 40 -3.50 -9.72 -24.65
CA ASP A 40 -3.96 -9.99 -26.02
C ASP A 40 -3.03 -10.95 -26.77
N GLU A 41 -1.71 -10.81 -26.62
CA GLU A 41 -0.70 -11.69 -27.20
C GLU A 41 -0.95 -13.14 -26.75
N TYR A 42 -1.18 -13.35 -25.46
CA TYR A 42 -1.46 -14.68 -24.89
C TYR A 42 -2.82 -15.24 -25.29
N LEU A 43 -3.85 -14.39 -25.39
CA LEU A 43 -5.17 -14.82 -25.83
C LEU A 43 -5.15 -15.23 -27.31
N ARG A 44 -4.42 -14.51 -28.17
CA ARG A 44 -4.22 -14.85 -29.59
C ARG A 44 -3.43 -16.16 -29.77
N LEU A 45 -2.51 -16.48 -28.85
CA LEU A 45 -1.80 -17.76 -28.84
C LEU A 45 -2.70 -18.96 -28.51
N GLY A 46 -3.87 -18.73 -27.92
CA GLY A 46 -4.82 -19.80 -27.58
C GLY A 46 -4.47 -20.55 -26.29
N VAL A 47 -3.92 -19.85 -25.29
CA VAL A 47 -3.66 -20.44 -23.95
C VAL A 47 -4.98 -20.88 -23.29
N ASP A 48 -5.05 -22.13 -22.85
CA ASP A 48 -6.28 -22.69 -22.25
C ASP A 48 -6.62 -22.13 -20.86
N SER A 49 -5.61 -21.76 -20.07
CA SER A 49 -5.82 -21.32 -18.69
C SER A 49 -4.80 -20.29 -18.22
N PHE A 50 -5.30 -19.25 -17.56
CA PHE A 50 -4.50 -18.31 -16.78
C PHE A 50 -4.66 -18.59 -15.29
N LYS A 51 -3.57 -18.47 -14.53
CA LYS A 51 -3.56 -18.65 -13.08
C LYS A 51 -3.15 -17.36 -12.40
N VAL A 52 -3.97 -16.91 -11.44
CA VAL A 52 -3.61 -15.85 -10.50
C VAL A 52 -2.92 -16.49 -9.29
N GLU A 53 -1.70 -16.07 -8.96
CA GLU A 53 -0.96 -16.57 -7.80
C GLU A 53 -1.40 -15.85 -6.52
N GLY A 54 -2.16 -16.55 -5.67
CA GLY A 54 -2.72 -16.01 -4.43
C GLY A 54 -1.98 -16.39 -3.15
N ARG A 55 -0.93 -17.22 -3.21
CA ARG A 55 -0.25 -17.71 -1.99
C ARG A 55 0.36 -16.54 -1.22
N GLY A 56 -0.04 -16.40 0.04
CA GLY A 56 0.39 -15.30 0.91
C GLY A 56 -0.22 -13.94 0.57
N LYS A 57 -1.21 -13.89 -0.33
CA LYS A 57 -1.96 -12.67 -0.68
C LYS A 57 -3.28 -12.62 0.10
N SER A 58 -3.80 -11.41 0.29
CA SER A 58 -5.09 -11.20 0.96
C SER A 58 -6.26 -11.60 0.05
N VAL A 59 -7.42 -11.88 0.64
CA VAL A 59 -8.66 -12.12 -0.12
C VAL A 59 -9.00 -10.95 -1.04
N TYR A 60 -8.71 -9.72 -0.61
CA TYR A 60 -8.86 -8.51 -1.43
C TYR A 60 -8.00 -8.54 -2.69
N TYR A 61 -6.71 -8.86 -2.55
CA TYR A 61 -5.80 -8.97 -3.69
C TYR A 61 -6.33 -9.99 -4.69
N VAL A 62 -6.68 -11.20 -4.23
CA VAL A 62 -7.15 -12.27 -5.09
C VAL A 62 -8.45 -11.88 -5.80
N ALA A 63 -9.40 -11.28 -5.09
CA ALA A 63 -10.68 -10.85 -5.65
C ALA A 63 -10.49 -9.78 -6.74
N VAL A 64 -9.72 -8.72 -6.47
CA VAL A 64 -9.52 -7.63 -7.44
C VAL A 64 -8.72 -8.09 -8.64
N VAL A 65 -7.63 -8.86 -8.44
CA VAL A 65 -6.80 -9.34 -9.56
C VAL A 65 -7.60 -10.32 -10.44
N ALA A 66 -8.32 -11.27 -9.84
CA ALA A 66 -9.15 -12.20 -10.60
C ALA A 66 -10.24 -11.47 -11.40
N ARG A 67 -10.91 -10.49 -10.77
CA ARG A 67 -11.92 -9.64 -11.42
C ARG A 67 -11.31 -8.87 -12.60
N ALA A 68 -10.16 -8.24 -12.41
CA ALA A 68 -9.51 -7.44 -13.45
C ALA A 68 -9.14 -8.29 -14.66
N TYR A 69 -8.51 -9.46 -14.45
CA TYR A 69 -8.16 -10.36 -15.54
C TYR A 69 -9.39 -10.98 -16.21
N ARG A 70 -10.42 -11.39 -15.45
CA ARG A 70 -11.67 -11.91 -16.03
C ARG A 70 -12.33 -10.88 -16.94
N LYS A 71 -12.49 -9.64 -16.46
CA LYS A 71 -13.05 -8.54 -17.25
C LYS A 71 -12.19 -8.20 -18.47
N ALA A 72 -10.87 -8.26 -18.34
CA ALA A 72 -9.95 -8.04 -19.45
C ALA A 72 -10.15 -9.10 -20.55
N MET A 73 -10.28 -10.37 -20.17
CA MET A 73 -10.55 -11.48 -21.09
C MET A 73 -11.93 -11.38 -21.72
N ASP A 74 -12.96 -10.99 -20.97
CA ASP A 74 -14.32 -10.83 -21.49
C ASP A 74 -14.40 -9.68 -22.50
N ALA A 75 -13.76 -8.54 -22.19
CA ALA A 75 -13.67 -7.42 -23.11
C ALA A 75 -12.88 -7.78 -24.38
N TRP A 76 -11.79 -8.54 -24.24
CA TRP A 76 -11.02 -9.02 -25.39
C TRP A 76 -11.86 -9.96 -26.27
N ALA A 77 -12.61 -10.89 -25.66
CA ALA A 77 -13.47 -11.80 -26.41
C ALA A 77 -14.62 -11.09 -27.14
N ALA A 78 -15.09 -9.96 -26.60
CA ALA A 78 -16.16 -9.15 -27.20
C ALA A 78 -15.67 -8.32 -28.40
N ASP A 79 -14.49 -7.71 -28.31
CA ASP A 79 -13.88 -6.92 -29.39
C ASP A 79 -12.34 -7.00 -29.35
N PRO A 80 -11.73 -8.07 -29.92
CA PRO A 80 -10.28 -8.27 -29.88
C PRO A 80 -9.48 -7.19 -30.62
N ASP A 81 -10.09 -6.53 -31.61
CA ASP A 81 -9.40 -5.59 -32.49
C ASP A 81 -9.32 -4.18 -31.89
N ASN A 82 -10.25 -3.83 -31.00
CA ASN A 82 -10.24 -2.56 -30.25
C ASN A 82 -9.98 -2.75 -28.75
N TRP A 83 -9.41 -3.89 -28.35
CA TRP A 83 -9.15 -4.18 -26.95
C TRP A 83 -8.09 -3.24 -26.36
N ASP A 84 -8.38 -2.66 -25.19
CA ASP A 84 -7.48 -1.78 -24.45
C ASP A 84 -7.20 -2.35 -23.04
N PRO A 85 -5.94 -2.64 -22.67
CA PRO A 85 -5.59 -3.10 -21.33
C PRO A 85 -5.78 -2.03 -20.24
N LYS A 86 -5.85 -0.74 -20.61
CA LYS A 86 -5.74 0.38 -19.67
C LYS A 86 -6.77 0.36 -18.54
N PRO A 87 -8.09 0.17 -18.78
CA PRO A 87 -9.07 0.18 -17.70
C PRO A 87 -8.77 -0.89 -16.64
N PHE A 88 -8.32 -2.06 -17.09
CA PHE A 88 -7.98 -3.19 -16.21
C PHE A 88 -6.68 -2.94 -15.45
N MET A 89 -5.70 -2.28 -16.08
CA MET A 89 -4.48 -1.83 -15.42
C MET A 89 -4.77 -0.75 -14.37
N ASP A 90 -5.69 0.16 -14.65
CA ASP A 90 -6.09 1.20 -13.69
C ASP A 90 -6.74 0.55 -12.43
N GLU A 91 -7.47 -0.55 -12.57
CA GLU A 91 -7.96 -1.34 -11.42
C GLU A 91 -6.83 -2.04 -10.66
N LEU A 92 -5.87 -2.67 -11.37
CA LEU A 92 -4.72 -3.32 -10.74
C LEU A 92 -3.80 -2.34 -10.00
N ASP A 93 -3.72 -1.09 -10.47
CA ASP A 93 -2.95 -0.02 -9.82
C ASP A 93 -3.51 0.36 -8.43
N ARG A 94 -4.80 0.05 -8.15
CA ARG A 94 -5.45 0.22 -6.84
C ARG A 94 -5.23 -0.96 -5.90
N VAL A 95 -4.48 -1.98 -6.32
CA VAL A 95 -4.11 -3.11 -5.46
C VAL A 95 -2.72 -2.86 -4.87
N PRO A 96 -2.53 -3.02 -3.54
CA PRO A 96 -1.21 -2.92 -2.94
C PRO A 96 -0.20 -3.83 -3.64
N SER A 97 0.80 -3.21 -4.26
CA SER A 97 1.85 -3.89 -5.03
C SER A 97 3.20 -3.22 -4.82
N ARG A 98 4.27 -3.88 -5.23
CA ARG A 98 5.62 -3.30 -5.23
C ARG A 98 5.96 -2.55 -6.52
N GLY A 99 4.94 -2.24 -7.32
CA GLY A 99 5.10 -1.88 -8.72
C GLY A 99 5.01 -3.11 -9.62
N TYR A 100 4.70 -2.90 -10.89
CA TYR A 100 4.51 -3.96 -11.87
C TYR A 100 5.63 -3.98 -12.92
N THR A 101 5.99 -5.17 -13.40
CA THR A 101 6.96 -5.38 -14.48
C THR A 101 6.52 -6.50 -15.42
N LEU A 102 6.96 -6.44 -16.68
CA LEU A 102 6.84 -7.54 -17.64
C LEU A 102 7.87 -8.66 -17.39
N ALA A 103 8.83 -8.41 -16.50
CA ALA A 103 9.96 -9.30 -16.23
C ALA A 103 10.64 -9.76 -17.52
N PHE A 104 10.67 -11.07 -17.78
CA PHE A 104 11.39 -11.67 -18.90
C PHE A 104 10.57 -11.74 -20.21
N HIS A 105 9.36 -11.17 -20.27
CA HIS A 105 8.47 -11.29 -21.43
C HIS A 105 9.14 -10.82 -22.72
N ASP A 106 9.71 -9.61 -22.70
CA ASP A 106 10.40 -9.00 -23.85
C ASP A 106 11.91 -9.29 -23.86
N GLY A 107 12.37 -10.29 -23.10
CA GLY A 107 13.76 -10.75 -23.08
C GLY A 107 14.50 -10.48 -21.76
N GLN A 108 15.68 -9.85 -21.85
CA GLN A 108 16.55 -9.66 -20.68
C GLN A 108 15.96 -8.62 -19.71
N LEU A 109 16.12 -8.87 -18.41
CA LEU A 109 15.71 -7.92 -17.39
C LEU A 109 16.49 -6.61 -17.49
N THR A 110 15.79 -5.51 -17.26
CA THR A 110 16.40 -4.18 -17.11
C THR A 110 16.31 -3.71 -15.66
N ASN A 111 16.92 -2.56 -15.37
CA ASN A 111 16.79 -1.89 -14.07
C ASN A 111 15.34 -1.41 -13.79
N LEU A 112 14.45 -1.35 -14.78
CA LEU A 112 13.05 -0.96 -14.58
C LEU A 112 12.24 -2.04 -13.83
N ALA A 113 12.65 -3.31 -13.96
CA ALA A 113 11.98 -4.47 -13.37
C ALA A 113 12.24 -4.63 -11.86
N HIS A 114 13.16 -3.84 -11.31
CA HIS A 114 13.65 -3.98 -9.94
C HIS A 114 13.25 -2.80 -9.05
N GLY A 115 12.96 -3.08 -7.78
CA GLY A 115 12.69 -2.10 -6.75
C GLY A 115 13.94 -1.81 -5.91
N TYR A 116 14.81 -0.90 -6.37
CA TYR A 116 16.04 -0.55 -5.64
C TYR A 116 15.79 0.37 -4.44
N GLN A 117 14.77 1.21 -4.53
CA GLN A 117 14.57 2.30 -3.57
C GLN A 117 13.68 1.90 -2.39
N HIS A 118 12.82 0.87 -2.54
CA HIS A 118 11.77 0.52 -1.57
C HIS A 118 11.33 -0.96 -1.66
N THR A 119 10.87 -1.51 -0.53
CA THR A 119 10.39 -2.90 -0.41
C THR A 119 8.90 -3.03 -0.07
N GLY A 120 8.26 -1.98 0.45
CA GLY A 120 6.84 -2.00 0.86
C GLY A 120 5.86 -2.01 -0.31
N GLN A 121 4.61 -2.43 -0.05
CA GLN A 121 3.51 -2.32 -1.02
C GLN A 121 2.81 -0.96 -0.89
N VAL A 122 2.46 -0.33 -2.02
CA VAL A 122 1.74 0.96 -2.04
C VAL A 122 0.50 0.85 -2.91
N SER A 123 -0.56 1.53 -2.50
CA SER A 123 -1.82 1.68 -3.23
C SER A 123 -2.61 2.87 -2.66
N ASP A 124 -3.48 3.46 -3.48
CA ASP A 124 -4.47 4.47 -3.12
C ASP A 124 -5.77 3.88 -2.54
N ALA A 125 -5.83 2.56 -2.35
CA ALA A 125 -6.96 1.87 -1.76
C ALA A 125 -6.53 0.89 -0.67
N VAL A 126 -7.39 0.76 0.34
CA VAL A 126 -7.21 -0.13 1.49
C VAL A 126 -8.39 -1.07 1.59
N PHE A 127 -8.10 -2.33 1.91
CA PHE A 127 -9.12 -3.36 2.13
C PHE A 127 -9.93 -3.07 3.40
N ALA A 128 -11.15 -2.59 3.25
CA ALA A 128 -12.03 -2.23 4.36
C ALA A 128 -12.63 -3.47 5.04
N GLY A 129 -13.02 -4.47 4.26
CA GLY A 129 -13.68 -5.68 4.77
C GLY A 129 -14.38 -6.45 3.66
N TYR A 130 -15.23 -7.40 4.02
CA TYR A 130 -16.04 -8.14 3.04
C TYR A 130 -17.40 -8.51 3.64
N ILE A 131 -18.38 -8.74 2.76
CA ILE A 131 -19.72 -9.19 3.16
C ILE A 131 -19.62 -10.64 3.66
N CYS A 132 -19.99 -10.88 4.92
CA CYS A 132 -19.88 -12.21 5.52
C CYS A 132 -21.24 -12.89 5.74
N GLU A 133 -22.33 -12.14 5.87
CA GLU A 133 -23.66 -12.68 6.15
C GLU A 133 -24.76 -11.73 5.66
N TYR A 134 -25.92 -12.26 5.28
CA TYR A 134 -27.11 -11.45 4.97
C TYR A 134 -28.04 -11.34 6.18
N THR A 135 -28.72 -10.19 6.30
CA THR A 135 -29.82 -9.99 7.24
C THR A 135 -31.11 -9.71 6.47
N ASP A 136 -32.25 -9.75 7.15
CA ASP A 136 -33.57 -9.48 6.53
C ASP A 136 -33.63 -8.11 5.83
N ASP A 137 -32.88 -7.13 6.35
CA ASP A 137 -32.87 -5.74 5.91
C ASP A 137 -31.52 -5.25 5.35
N GLY A 138 -30.54 -6.15 5.18
CA GLY A 138 -29.17 -5.76 4.83
C GLY A 138 -28.18 -6.90 4.81
N PHE A 139 -26.97 -6.60 5.30
CA PHE A 139 -25.88 -7.56 5.43
C PHE A 139 -24.89 -7.13 6.51
N LEU A 140 -24.08 -8.10 6.93
CA LEU A 140 -22.99 -7.92 7.87
C LEU A 140 -21.65 -7.90 7.13
N VAL A 141 -20.77 -7.02 7.59
CA VAL A 141 -19.42 -6.82 7.07
C VAL A 141 -18.40 -7.19 8.13
N ASP A 142 -17.46 -8.05 7.75
CA ASP A 142 -16.27 -8.33 8.54
C ASP A 142 -15.19 -7.29 8.26
N VAL A 143 -15.00 -6.36 9.19
CA VAL A 143 -14.10 -5.20 9.04
C VAL A 143 -12.64 -5.61 9.24
N ARG A 144 -11.81 -5.28 8.25
CA ARG A 144 -10.39 -5.65 8.16
C ARG A 144 -9.43 -4.47 8.25
N ASN A 145 -9.91 -3.25 8.09
CA ASN A 145 -9.18 -2.03 8.41
C ASN A 145 -10.06 -1.01 9.13
N ARG A 146 -9.42 -0.03 9.79
CA ARG A 146 -10.12 1.04 10.49
C ARG A 146 -11.06 1.79 9.54
N LEU A 147 -12.29 2.05 9.98
CA LEU A 147 -13.26 2.89 9.29
C LEU A 147 -13.48 4.17 10.11
N ASP A 148 -13.47 5.30 9.44
CA ASP A 148 -13.61 6.63 10.00
C ASP A 148 -14.86 7.35 9.42
N PRO A 149 -15.44 8.32 10.15
CA PRO A 149 -16.57 9.07 9.64
C PRO A 149 -16.27 9.76 8.31
N GLY A 150 -17.18 9.60 7.36
CA GLY A 150 -17.06 10.17 6.03
C GLY A 150 -16.28 9.30 5.04
N ASP A 151 -15.75 8.15 5.46
CA ASP A 151 -15.15 7.18 4.53
C ASP A 151 -16.16 6.78 3.44
N VAL A 152 -15.66 6.65 2.21
CA VAL A 152 -16.42 6.08 1.09
C VAL A 152 -16.02 4.62 0.92
N LEU A 153 -16.98 3.73 1.19
CA LEU A 153 -16.84 2.31 0.96
C LEU A 153 -17.19 2.01 -0.49
N GLU A 154 -16.28 1.34 -1.20
CA GLU A 154 -16.46 0.85 -2.56
C GLU A 154 -16.64 -0.67 -2.53
N PHE A 155 -17.78 -1.14 -3.01
CA PHE A 155 -18.11 -2.55 -3.11
C PHE A 155 -17.64 -3.08 -4.47
N VAL A 156 -16.63 -3.93 -4.44
CA VAL A 156 -16.00 -4.52 -5.62
C VAL A 156 -16.87 -5.68 -6.11
N LEU A 157 -17.78 -5.37 -7.03
CA LEU A 157 -18.74 -6.36 -7.53
C LEU A 157 -18.07 -7.34 -8.50
N PRO A 158 -18.38 -8.65 -8.44
CA PRO A 158 -17.86 -9.65 -9.38
C PRO A 158 -18.21 -9.30 -10.83
N GLY A 159 -19.44 -8.79 -11.04
CA GLY A 159 -19.89 -8.07 -12.24
C GLY A 159 -20.06 -8.91 -13.50
N GLU A 160 -21.25 -8.83 -14.10
CA GLU A 160 -21.63 -9.46 -15.39
C GLU A 160 -21.48 -8.53 -16.61
N ASN A 161 -21.24 -7.23 -16.42
CA ASN A 161 -21.20 -6.28 -17.53
C ASN A 161 -19.83 -6.27 -18.25
N ILE A 162 -19.91 -6.63 -19.53
CA ILE A 162 -18.83 -6.90 -20.50
C ILE A 162 -18.24 -5.59 -21.07
N GLN A 163 -18.90 -4.46 -20.92
CA GLN A 163 -18.50 -3.21 -21.55
C GLN A 163 -17.97 -2.20 -20.52
N SER A 164 -16.65 -2.19 -20.37
CA SER A 164 -15.82 -1.00 -20.11
C SER A 164 -16.09 -0.13 -18.87
N SER A 165 -16.75 -0.61 -17.82
CA SER A 165 -16.80 0.14 -16.55
C SER A 165 -16.70 -0.80 -15.35
N PHE A 166 -15.61 -0.64 -14.59
CA PHE A 166 -15.56 -1.08 -13.21
C PHE A 166 -16.61 -0.26 -12.43
N TYR A 167 -17.85 -0.75 -12.45
CA TYR A 167 -18.92 -0.17 -11.65
C TYR A 167 -18.84 -0.77 -10.25
N ASP A 168 -18.24 0.00 -9.35
CA ASP A 168 -18.29 -0.27 -7.93
C ASP A 168 -19.43 0.53 -7.33
N VAL A 169 -20.27 -0.14 -6.55
CA VAL A 169 -21.28 0.57 -5.75
C VAL A 169 -20.55 1.29 -4.64
N ARG A 170 -20.89 2.55 -4.40
CA ARG A 170 -20.25 3.38 -3.37
C ARG A 170 -21.25 3.76 -2.29
N LEU A 171 -20.80 3.70 -1.04
CA LEU A 171 -21.58 4.12 0.11
C LEU A 171 -20.71 4.97 1.03
N ARG A 172 -21.14 6.19 1.33
CA ARG A 172 -20.50 7.03 2.35
C ARG A 172 -21.22 6.86 3.67
N LEU A 173 -20.46 6.60 4.74
CA LEU A 173 -20.99 6.44 6.09
C LEU A 173 -20.30 7.43 7.04
N TYR A 174 -21.06 8.00 7.96
CA TYR A 174 -20.55 8.86 9.03
C TYR A 174 -20.65 8.19 10.41
N GLU A 175 -21.61 7.29 10.55
CA GLU A 175 -21.84 6.49 11.74
C GLU A 175 -22.01 5.02 11.32
N PHE A 176 -21.67 4.12 12.23
CA PHE A 176 -21.55 2.69 11.96
C PHE A 176 -22.40 1.91 12.97
N GLU A 177 -23.38 1.15 12.47
CA GLU A 177 -24.18 0.24 13.29
C GLU A 177 -23.41 -1.08 13.49
N LEU A 178 -23.13 -1.46 14.75
CA LEU A 178 -22.50 -2.75 15.05
C LEU A 178 -23.53 -3.74 15.55
N GLU A 179 -23.42 -4.99 15.11
CA GLU A 179 -24.28 -6.08 15.55
C GLU A 179 -24.29 -6.19 17.09
N GLY A 180 -25.50 -6.27 17.66
CA GLY A 180 -25.71 -6.38 19.11
C GLY A 180 -25.30 -5.12 19.90
N LYS A 181 -25.01 -4.00 19.24
CA LYS A 181 -24.80 -2.70 19.89
C LYS A 181 -26.03 -1.81 19.67
N PRO A 182 -26.62 -1.23 20.74
CA PRO A 182 -27.81 -0.40 20.59
C PRO A 182 -27.51 0.93 19.90
N ASP A 183 -26.38 1.55 20.24
CA ASP A 183 -25.99 2.86 19.71
C ASP A 183 -24.92 2.73 18.60
N PRO A 184 -25.04 3.49 17.50
CA PRO A 184 -24.02 3.53 16.47
C PRO A 184 -22.70 4.11 17.00
N VAL A 185 -21.61 3.85 16.28
CA VAL A 185 -20.27 4.36 16.59
C VAL A 185 -19.72 5.20 15.46
N GLU A 186 -18.86 6.16 15.79
CA GLU A 186 -18.17 6.96 14.78
C GLU A 186 -16.99 6.23 14.14
N VAL A 187 -16.29 5.36 14.87
CA VAL A 187 -15.08 4.67 14.39
C VAL A 187 -15.19 3.18 14.62
N VAL A 188 -14.81 2.40 13.62
CA VAL A 188 -14.72 0.93 13.72
C VAL A 188 -13.28 0.50 13.54
N HIS A 189 -12.77 -0.35 14.45
CA HIS A 189 -11.44 -0.93 14.35
C HIS A 189 -11.51 -2.38 13.86
N PRO A 190 -10.47 -2.88 13.16
CA PRO A 190 -10.44 -4.26 12.69
C PRO A 190 -10.33 -5.25 13.85
N GLY A 191 -10.78 -6.49 13.63
CA GLY A 191 -10.65 -7.58 14.61
C GLY A 191 -11.61 -7.48 15.80
N GLN A 192 -12.57 -6.56 15.76
CA GLN A 192 -13.67 -6.56 16.72
C GLN A 192 -14.56 -7.79 16.53
N PRO A 193 -15.10 -8.39 17.60
CA PRO A 193 -15.96 -9.56 17.48
C PRO A 193 -17.29 -9.24 16.79
N ARG A 194 -17.76 -8.00 16.90
CA ARG A 194 -19.03 -7.53 16.32
C ARG A 194 -18.82 -7.14 14.86
N LYS A 195 -19.76 -7.53 14.00
CA LYS A 195 -19.75 -7.18 12.58
C LYS A 195 -20.43 -5.82 12.37
N LEU A 196 -20.00 -5.13 11.32
CA LEU A 196 -20.65 -3.90 10.86
C LEU A 196 -21.93 -4.27 10.11
N LYS A 197 -23.07 -3.74 10.55
CA LYS A 197 -24.34 -3.90 9.86
C LYS A 197 -24.53 -2.77 8.85
N ILE A 198 -24.83 -3.12 7.61
CA ILE A 198 -25.19 -2.17 6.55
C ILE A 198 -26.57 -2.58 6.00
N ARG A 199 -27.49 -1.63 5.92
CA ARG A 199 -28.87 -1.85 5.47
C ARG A 199 -29.01 -1.58 3.98
N TRP A 200 -29.87 -2.33 3.30
CA TRP A 200 -30.17 -2.09 1.88
C TRP A 200 -30.73 -0.67 1.64
N ALA A 201 -31.49 -0.14 2.60
CA ALA A 201 -32.06 1.20 2.54
C ALA A 201 -31.01 2.33 2.45
N GLN A 202 -29.75 2.09 2.84
CA GLN A 202 -28.68 3.09 2.76
C GLN A 202 -28.18 3.30 1.32
N PHE A 203 -28.52 2.41 0.39
CA PHE A 203 -28.15 2.50 -1.02
C PHE A 203 -29.25 3.19 -1.84
N GLU A 204 -29.56 4.44 -1.51
CA GLU A 204 -30.68 5.19 -2.11
C GLU A 204 -30.56 5.39 -3.63
N GLN A 205 -29.34 5.35 -4.16
CA GLN A 205 -29.03 5.53 -5.59
C GLN A 205 -29.05 4.22 -6.39
N GLU A 206 -29.27 3.08 -5.74
CA GLU A 206 -29.28 1.76 -6.36
C GLU A 206 -30.66 1.13 -6.28
N ASP A 207 -30.95 0.22 -7.23
CA ASP A 207 -32.13 -0.62 -7.13
C ASP A 207 -31.94 -1.70 -6.05
N GLN A 208 -32.55 -1.46 -4.89
CA GLN A 208 -32.49 -2.32 -3.71
C GLN A 208 -32.96 -3.76 -3.99
N ALA A 209 -33.84 -3.98 -4.97
CA ALA A 209 -34.30 -5.32 -5.33
C ALA A 209 -33.19 -6.15 -6.00
N THR A 210 -32.24 -5.49 -6.67
CA THR A 210 -31.14 -6.16 -7.39
C THR A 210 -29.86 -6.29 -6.57
N LEU A 211 -29.72 -5.48 -5.51
CA LEU A 211 -28.50 -5.42 -4.71
C LEU A 211 -28.07 -6.77 -4.12
N PRO A 212 -28.96 -7.59 -3.52
CA PRO A 212 -28.55 -8.89 -2.98
C PRO A 212 -27.92 -9.82 -4.03
N ALA A 213 -28.46 -9.83 -5.25
CA ALA A 213 -27.92 -10.63 -6.35
C ALA A 213 -26.58 -10.08 -6.87
N ARG A 214 -26.42 -8.75 -6.89
CA ARG A 214 -25.22 -8.06 -7.37
C ARG A 214 -24.07 -8.08 -6.36
N MET A 215 -24.39 -8.16 -5.06
CA MET A 215 -23.45 -8.17 -3.94
C MET A 215 -23.48 -9.50 -3.19
N PRO A 216 -23.01 -10.61 -3.81
CA PRO A 216 -22.95 -11.92 -3.15
C PRO A 216 -22.10 -11.88 -1.88
N LEU A 217 -22.25 -12.89 -1.02
CA LEU A 217 -21.30 -13.13 0.08
C LEU A 217 -19.86 -13.14 -0.46
N LEU A 218 -18.93 -12.71 0.39
CA LEU A 218 -17.51 -12.49 0.05
C LEU A 218 -17.24 -11.34 -0.92
N THR A 219 -18.23 -10.53 -1.29
CA THR A 219 -17.99 -9.25 -1.97
C THR A 219 -17.03 -8.42 -1.13
N VAL A 220 -15.87 -8.09 -1.71
CA VAL A 220 -14.83 -7.34 -1.02
C VAL A 220 -15.13 -5.85 -1.08
N ILE A 221 -14.78 -5.16 0.00
CA ILE A 221 -15.03 -3.75 0.20
C ILE A 221 -13.68 -3.08 0.36
N ARG A 222 -13.45 -2.01 -0.41
CA ARG A 222 -12.28 -1.15 -0.27
C ARG A 222 -12.70 0.25 0.12
N LYS A 223 -11.76 1.03 0.62
CA LYS A 223 -11.90 2.47 0.80
C LYS A 223 -10.68 3.18 0.25
N GLU A 224 -10.84 4.45 -0.07
CA GLU A 224 -9.71 5.29 -0.48
C GLU A 224 -8.71 5.45 0.68
N LYS A 225 -7.43 5.43 0.34
CA LYS A 225 -6.33 5.71 1.24
C LYS A 225 -5.67 7.02 0.81
N PRO A 226 -5.65 8.04 1.67
CA PRO A 226 -4.84 9.23 1.43
C PRO A 226 -3.37 8.82 1.32
N LEU A 227 -2.74 9.19 0.20
CA LEU A 227 -1.33 8.90 -0.04
C LEU A 227 -0.46 10.00 0.57
N THR A 228 0.69 9.60 1.12
CA THR A 228 1.74 10.58 1.43
C THR A 228 2.40 11.09 0.14
N GLU A 229 3.17 12.18 0.23
CA GLU A 229 3.88 12.71 -0.94
C GLU A 229 4.87 11.68 -1.51
N THR A 230 5.59 10.95 -0.65
CA THR A 230 6.48 9.86 -1.07
C THR A 230 5.71 8.73 -1.74
N GLU A 231 4.57 8.29 -1.18
CA GLU A 231 3.75 7.23 -1.77
C GLU A 231 3.22 7.65 -3.15
N ALA A 232 2.73 8.89 -3.28
CA ALA A 232 2.24 9.42 -4.54
C ALA A 232 3.37 9.57 -5.59
N ALA A 233 4.55 10.07 -5.19
CA ALA A 233 5.71 10.15 -6.07
C ALA A 233 6.15 8.75 -6.54
N ARG A 234 6.12 7.76 -5.65
CA ARG A 234 6.44 6.37 -5.96
C ARG A 234 5.49 5.78 -6.99
N LEU A 235 4.17 5.92 -6.81
CA LEU A 235 3.21 5.40 -7.79
C LEU A 235 3.41 6.03 -9.18
N ARG A 236 3.78 7.32 -9.27
CA ARG A 236 4.12 7.96 -10.54
C ARG A 236 5.39 7.39 -11.18
N LEU A 237 6.43 7.14 -10.38
CA LEU A 237 7.67 6.51 -10.85
C LEU A 237 7.40 5.10 -11.38
N ASP A 238 6.63 4.29 -10.64
CA ASP A 238 6.30 2.92 -11.04
C ASP A 238 5.49 2.88 -12.35
N LYS A 239 4.50 3.77 -12.51
CA LYS A 239 3.75 3.90 -13.77
C LYS A 239 4.64 4.35 -14.94
N THR A 240 5.61 5.23 -14.69
CA THR A 240 6.56 5.70 -15.71
C THR A 240 7.52 4.58 -16.12
N ALA A 241 8.04 3.82 -15.16
CA ALA A 241 8.88 2.66 -15.42
C ALA A 241 8.16 1.60 -16.26
N ARG A 242 6.90 1.29 -15.93
CA ARG A 242 6.07 0.36 -16.71
C ARG A 242 5.84 0.86 -18.13
N ARG A 243 5.60 2.16 -18.31
CA ARG A 243 5.46 2.76 -19.65
C ARG A 243 6.72 2.56 -20.48
N MET A 244 7.89 2.76 -19.88
CA MET A 244 9.18 2.54 -20.55
C MET A 244 9.42 1.08 -20.91
N GLU A 245 9.07 0.14 -20.02
CA GLU A 245 9.12 -1.29 -20.34
C GLU A 245 8.23 -1.61 -21.54
N LEU A 246 6.99 -1.10 -21.57
CA LEU A 246 6.04 -1.33 -22.66
C LEU A 246 6.45 -0.69 -24.00
N SER A 247 7.13 0.46 -23.97
CA SER A 247 7.58 1.15 -25.18
C SER A 247 8.90 0.58 -25.74
N GLY A 248 9.54 -0.36 -25.04
CA GLY A 248 10.87 -0.85 -25.41
C GLY A 248 11.96 0.23 -25.33
N SER A 249 11.67 1.37 -24.69
CA SER A 249 12.63 2.45 -24.48
C SER A 249 13.58 2.03 -23.36
N SER A 250 14.57 1.20 -23.69
CA SER A 250 15.55 0.74 -22.71
C SER A 250 16.35 1.92 -22.16
N CYS A 251 16.62 1.88 -20.86
CA CYS A 251 17.53 2.79 -20.16
C CYS A 251 19.00 2.42 -20.37
N CYS A 252 19.26 1.29 -21.01
CA CYS A 252 20.57 0.82 -21.42
C CYS A 252 20.71 1.07 -22.93
N GLY A 253 21.61 1.98 -23.30
CA GLY A 253 22.17 1.95 -24.66
C GLY A 253 22.74 0.57 -24.91
N ASP A 254 22.21 -0.12 -25.92
CA ASP A 254 22.77 -1.38 -26.39
C ASP A 254 24.24 -1.19 -26.74
N ASN A 255 25.14 -1.74 -25.93
CA ASN A 255 26.54 -1.94 -26.30
C ASN A 255 26.72 -3.18 -27.20
N THR A 256 25.63 -3.71 -27.77
CA THR A 256 25.63 -4.90 -28.62
C THR A 256 25.10 -4.69 -30.04
N SER A 257 24.90 -3.43 -30.46
CA SER A 257 24.65 -3.13 -31.89
C SER A 257 25.20 -1.79 -32.39
N CYS A 258 25.94 -1.01 -31.59
CA CYS A 258 26.68 0.15 -32.07
C CYS A 258 28.00 -0.26 -32.77
N GLY A 259 27.87 -1.05 -33.83
CA GLY A 259 28.87 -1.10 -34.88
C GLY A 259 28.93 0.27 -35.57
N SER A 260 30.12 0.86 -35.57
CA SER A 260 30.50 2.02 -36.38
C SER A 260 29.99 3.40 -35.92
N GLY A 261 30.77 4.05 -35.07
CA GLY A 261 31.33 5.37 -35.42
C GLY A 261 30.39 6.58 -35.64
N ASP A 262 29.12 6.54 -35.24
CA ASP A 262 28.25 7.72 -35.30
C ASP A 262 28.13 8.40 -33.93
N SER A 263 28.77 9.57 -33.82
CA SER A 263 28.71 10.50 -32.68
C SER A 263 27.39 11.29 -32.62
N SER A 264 26.25 10.61 -32.84
CA SER A 264 24.92 11.21 -32.91
C SER A 264 23.93 10.64 -31.88
N CYS A 265 24.42 10.14 -30.73
CA CYS A 265 23.59 9.85 -29.55
C CYS A 265 23.14 11.14 -28.84
N GLY A 266 22.46 12.02 -29.58
CA GLY A 266 21.94 13.29 -29.12
C GLY A 266 20.52 13.15 -28.57
N SER A 267 20.37 13.38 -27.27
CA SER A 267 19.13 13.47 -26.47
C SER A 267 18.53 12.15 -25.98
N ALA A 268 18.37 12.06 -24.65
CA ALA A 268 17.61 11.01 -23.97
C ALA A 268 16.15 11.01 -24.47
N SER A 269 15.56 9.83 -24.65
CA SER A 269 14.15 9.73 -25.04
C SER A 269 13.25 10.48 -24.03
N PRO A 270 12.11 11.06 -24.47
CA PRO A 270 11.21 11.79 -23.57
C PRO A 270 10.79 10.98 -22.35
N ASP A 271 10.60 9.67 -22.49
CA ASP A 271 10.26 8.77 -21.39
C ASP A 271 11.42 8.59 -20.39
N LEU A 272 12.66 8.51 -20.86
CA LEU A 272 13.84 8.44 -19.99
C LEU A 272 14.02 9.74 -19.18
N GLN A 273 13.81 10.91 -19.81
CA GLN A 273 13.84 12.19 -19.13
C GLN A 273 12.74 12.29 -18.06
N LEU A 274 11.53 11.83 -18.38
CA LEU A 274 10.42 11.77 -17.42
C LEU A 274 10.76 10.85 -16.25
N TYR A 275 11.31 9.67 -16.51
CA TYR A 275 11.70 8.72 -15.48
C TYR A 275 12.76 9.28 -14.52
N GLN A 276 13.81 9.90 -15.06
CA GLN A 276 14.83 10.59 -14.25
C GLN A 276 14.22 11.69 -13.39
N LEU A 277 13.29 12.49 -13.95
CA LEU A 277 12.59 13.53 -13.20
C LEU A 277 11.70 12.94 -12.09
N GLN A 278 11.04 11.81 -12.31
CA GLN A 278 10.28 11.14 -11.24
C GLN A 278 11.18 10.55 -10.15
N GLN A 279 12.38 10.06 -10.50
CA GLN A 279 13.36 9.62 -9.49
C GLN A 279 13.80 10.76 -8.57
N VAL A 280 14.09 11.94 -9.15
CA VAL A 280 14.45 13.13 -8.37
C VAL A 280 13.30 13.53 -7.45
N LYS A 281 12.07 13.62 -7.95
CA LYS A 281 10.88 13.94 -7.13
C LYS A 281 10.66 12.96 -5.99
N LEU A 282 10.89 11.66 -6.23
CA LEU A 282 10.77 10.66 -5.17
C LEU A 282 11.89 10.82 -4.13
N SER A 283 13.12 11.14 -4.54
CA SER A 283 14.21 11.46 -3.61
C SER A 283 13.86 12.68 -2.76
N GLU A 284 13.40 13.77 -3.37
CA GLU A 284 13.02 15.00 -2.68
C GLU A 284 11.88 14.76 -1.68
N ALA A 285 10.84 14.00 -2.06
CA ALA A 285 9.73 13.66 -1.17
C ALA A 285 10.19 12.83 0.04
N ARG A 286 11.10 11.87 -0.18
CA ARG A 286 11.69 11.08 0.91
C ARG A 286 12.55 11.93 1.83
N ASP A 287 13.34 12.82 1.27
CA ASP A 287 14.21 13.70 2.04
C ASP A 287 13.35 14.68 2.87
N ALA A 288 12.20 15.12 2.35
CA ALA A 288 11.24 15.93 3.09
C ALA A 288 10.54 15.14 4.22
N GLU A 289 10.15 13.89 4.01
CA GLU A 289 9.55 13.04 5.05
C GLU A 289 10.55 12.60 6.12
N ASN A 290 11.80 12.33 5.74
CA ASN A 290 12.89 11.96 6.65
C ASN A 290 13.64 13.17 7.21
N ALA A 291 13.36 14.39 6.72
CA ALA A 291 13.89 15.60 7.29
C ALA A 291 13.56 15.54 8.78
N PRO A 292 14.56 15.74 9.67
CA PRO A 292 14.28 15.74 11.09
C PRO A 292 13.16 16.74 11.29
N SER A 293 11.98 16.27 11.71
CA SER A 293 10.96 17.18 12.18
C SER A 293 11.69 18.02 13.20
N GLU A 294 11.75 19.34 13.03
CA GLU A 294 12.21 20.19 14.13
C GLU A 294 11.49 19.63 15.34
N PRO A 295 12.21 19.06 16.33
CA PRO A 295 11.55 18.41 17.45
C PRO A 295 10.63 19.48 17.93
N LYS A 296 9.28 19.28 17.82
CA LYS A 296 8.28 20.32 18.07
C LYS A 296 8.83 21.03 19.27
N SER A 297 9.40 22.22 19.05
CA SER A 297 10.06 22.87 20.18
C SER A 297 8.91 22.94 21.16
N LEU A 298 9.13 22.45 22.38
CA LEU A 298 8.14 22.62 23.45
C LEU A 298 7.69 24.05 23.28
N ARG A 299 6.44 24.25 22.78
CA ARG A 299 5.93 25.55 22.30
C ARG A 299 6.63 26.57 23.14
N THR A 300 7.57 27.34 22.57
CA THR A 300 8.53 28.12 23.35
C THR A 300 7.71 28.82 24.40
N GLY A 301 7.82 28.30 25.62
CA GLY A 301 6.80 28.53 26.60
C GLY A 301 6.85 30.00 26.93
N ASN A 302 5.69 30.53 27.26
CA ASN A 302 5.58 31.52 28.32
C ASN A 302 6.77 31.43 29.31
N PRO A 303 7.30 32.57 29.76
CA PRO A 303 8.54 32.64 30.54
C PRO A 303 8.54 31.61 31.69
N GLY A 304 9.35 30.54 31.57
CA GLY A 304 9.44 29.52 32.61
C GLY A 304 9.97 28.11 32.26
N CYS A 305 10.16 27.71 30.99
CA CYS A 305 10.63 26.33 30.67
C CYS A 305 11.97 26.30 29.90
N CYS A 306 12.99 25.63 30.44
CA CYS A 306 14.38 25.69 29.95
C CYS A 306 14.77 24.65 28.87
N GLY A 307 13.84 23.82 28.39
CA GLY A 307 13.98 23.07 27.13
C GLY A 307 15.07 21.99 27.04
N ARG A 308 15.47 21.30 28.13
CA ARG A 308 16.55 20.28 28.10
C ARG A 308 16.16 18.84 28.46
N GLY A 309 14.90 18.46 28.35
CA GLY A 309 14.46 17.05 28.50
C GLY A 309 14.30 16.57 29.95
N CYS A 310 13.33 15.67 30.16
CA CYS A 310 12.78 15.34 31.47
C CYS A 310 13.68 14.45 32.35
N ASN A 311 14.78 13.90 31.82
CA ASN A 311 15.72 13.04 32.57
C ASN A 311 17.01 13.77 32.99
N GLY A 312 17.08 15.10 32.82
CA GLY A 312 18.25 15.90 33.21
C GLY A 312 17.90 17.30 33.71
N CYS A 313 16.64 17.53 34.09
CA CYS A 313 16.20 18.86 34.52
C CYS A 313 16.78 19.18 35.91
N LEU A 314 17.61 20.22 36.02
CA LEU A 314 18.20 20.68 37.29
C LEU A 314 17.15 20.94 38.37
N VAL A 315 15.92 21.32 37.99
CA VAL A 315 14.78 21.45 38.91
C VAL A 315 14.49 20.12 39.61
N PHE A 316 14.46 19.00 38.89
CA PHE A 316 14.24 17.70 39.51
C PHE A 316 15.36 17.33 40.50
N TRP A 317 16.59 17.79 40.29
CA TRP A 317 17.73 17.49 41.16
C TRP A 317 17.87 18.44 42.36
N HIS A 318 17.44 19.69 42.23
CA HIS A 318 17.70 20.75 43.21
C HIS A 318 16.46 21.32 43.89
N ASP A 319 15.26 21.11 43.34
CA ASP A 319 14.02 21.60 43.95
C ASP A 319 13.55 20.62 45.05
N PRO A 320 13.26 21.12 46.27
CA PRO A 320 12.75 20.31 47.38
C PRO A 320 11.44 19.57 47.07
N ALA A 321 10.59 20.11 46.19
CA ALA A 321 9.29 19.51 45.84
C ALA A 321 9.44 18.10 45.23
N TYR A 322 10.60 17.79 44.65
CA TYR A 322 10.89 16.51 44.00
C TYR A 322 11.79 15.59 44.82
N ALA A 323 12.14 15.93 46.06
CA ALA A 323 13.04 15.14 46.92
C ALA A 323 12.60 13.68 47.07
N LYS A 324 11.30 13.47 47.28
CA LYS A 324 10.70 12.14 47.43
C LYS A 324 10.76 11.30 46.16
N GLY A 325 10.59 11.93 44.99
CA GLY A 325 10.74 11.27 43.70
C GLY A 325 12.18 10.79 43.48
N ARG A 326 13.18 11.54 43.95
CA ARG A 326 14.59 11.15 43.88
C ARG A 326 14.90 9.93 44.76
N GLU A 327 14.40 9.89 45.98
CA GLU A 327 14.56 8.74 46.89
C GLU A 327 13.93 7.46 46.32
N LEU A 328 12.72 7.56 45.75
CA LEU A 328 12.04 6.43 45.10
C LEU A 328 12.82 5.90 43.89
N MET A 329 13.38 6.80 43.07
CA MET A 329 14.15 6.41 41.89
C MET A 329 15.50 5.79 42.24
N GLN A 330 16.15 6.18 43.34
CA GLN A 330 17.41 5.56 43.78
C GLN A 330 17.27 4.08 44.12
N GLN A 331 16.08 3.65 44.53
CA GLN A 331 15.81 2.25 44.91
C GLN A 331 15.46 1.36 43.70
N LYS A 332 15.37 1.94 42.50
CA LYS A 332 14.90 1.26 41.28
C LYS A 332 16.01 1.09 40.26
N LYS A 333 15.95 0.00 39.49
CA LYS A 333 16.89 -0.20 38.38
C LYS A 333 16.51 0.69 37.21
N ILE A 334 17.50 1.10 36.43
CA ILE A 334 17.30 1.87 35.20
C ILE A 334 16.35 1.09 34.27
N GLY A 335 15.25 1.73 33.88
CA GLY A 335 14.21 1.14 33.01
C GLY A 335 13.03 0.49 33.76
N GLU A 336 13.07 0.41 35.08
CA GLU A 336 11.94 -0.09 35.89
C GLU A 336 10.87 1.00 36.05
N MET A 337 9.63 0.72 35.63
CA MET A 337 8.53 1.69 35.70
C MET A 337 8.06 1.92 37.14
N LEU A 338 7.68 3.17 37.45
CA LEU A 338 6.96 3.47 38.68
C LEU A 338 5.51 2.98 38.56
N ASN A 339 5.02 2.27 39.57
CA ASN A 339 3.61 1.92 39.63
C ASN A 339 2.77 3.19 39.67
N HIS A 340 1.67 3.18 38.93
CA HIS A 340 0.76 4.30 38.68
C HIS A 340 -0.02 4.67 39.96
N ASN A 341 0.66 5.10 41.03
CA ASN A 341 0.15 5.74 42.26
C ASN A 341 1.18 5.80 43.42
N ALA A 342 2.46 5.45 43.22
CA ALA A 342 3.46 5.34 44.30
C ALA A 342 3.67 6.60 45.17
N LEU A 343 3.30 7.80 44.66
CA LEU A 343 3.41 9.05 45.41
C LEU A 343 2.22 9.34 46.36
N ARG A 344 1.06 8.68 46.18
CA ARG A 344 -0.15 8.91 46.97
C ARG A 344 -0.24 8.09 48.25
N GLU A 345 0.41 6.94 48.32
CA GLU A 345 0.21 5.97 49.41
C GLU A 345 0.90 6.34 50.74
N THR A 346 1.63 7.46 50.80
CA THR A 346 2.42 7.85 51.98
C THR A 346 2.07 9.23 52.54
N VAL A 347 1.04 9.90 52.00
CA VAL A 347 0.49 11.11 52.63
C VAL A 347 -0.95 10.79 53.00
N GLY A 348 -1.20 10.71 54.30
CA GLY A 348 -2.53 10.53 54.87
C GLY A 348 -3.51 11.45 54.14
N GLY A 349 -4.54 10.82 53.58
CA GLY A 349 -5.46 11.48 52.68
C GLY A 349 -6.11 12.72 53.29
N ARG A 350 -6.46 13.64 52.41
CA ARG A 350 -7.67 14.46 52.50
C ARG A 350 -8.19 14.65 51.06
N PRO A 351 -9.53 14.76 50.92
CA PRO A 351 -10.33 14.21 49.82
C PRO A 351 -9.94 14.67 48.42
#